data_AF-A0A9N9GLS4-F1
#
_entry.id   AF-A0A9N9GLS4-F1
#
_cell.length_a   1.000
_cell.length_b   1.000
_cell.length_c   1.000
_cell.angle_alpha   90.00
_cell.angle_beta   90.00
_cell.angle_gamma   90.00
#
_symmetry.space_group_name_H-M   'P 1'
#
loop_
_entity.id
_entity.type
_entity.pdbx_description
1 polymer ?
#
loop_
_entity_poly.entity_id
_entity_poly.type
_entity_poly.pdbx_seq_one_letter_code
_entity_poly.pdbx_strand_id
1 'polypeptide(L)'
;MDQNTSLESQVEYDSTQPTKLQALLELEKSWNIIINWMHPRNEQDTKPPQEVMDALDKIKHLPIAEKILEWYLDTVCEDFEREFDERLKQWRKEWLHFADS
;
A
#
# COMPACT_ATOMS: atom_id res chain seq x y z
N MET A 1 54.84 -18.71 -28.33
CA MET A 1 54.22 -18.51 -27.01
C MET A 1 53.24 -17.37 -27.19
N ASP A 2 51.98 -17.72 -27.45
CA ASP A 2 50.92 -16.75 -27.71
C ASP A 2 50.44 -16.18 -26.37
N GLN A 3 50.66 -14.87 -26.18
CA GLN A 3 50.14 -14.15 -25.02
C GLN A 3 48.66 -13.89 -25.23
N ASN A 4 47.88 -14.72 -24.56
CA ASN A 4 46.44 -14.57 -24.36
C ASN A 4 46.22 -13.40 -23.38
N THR A 5 46.08 -12.18 -23.89
CA THR A 5 45.71 -11.03 -23.04
C THR A 5 44.19 -10.92 -23.03
N SER A 6 43.61 -11.53 -22.00
CA SER A 6 42.20 -11.42 -21.64
C SER A 6 41.80 -9.95 -21.51
N LEU A 7 40.99 -9.46 -22.44
CA LEU A 7 40.23 -8.22 -22.30
C LEU A 7 39.07 -8.48 -21.32
N GLU A 8 39.40 -8.69 -20.05
CA GLU A 8 38.44 -8.51 -18.96
C GLU A 8 38.21 -7.01 -18.81
N SER A 9 37.23 -6.55 -19.59
CA SER A 9 36.59 -5.26 -19.47
C SER A 9 36.15 -5.07 -18.02
N GLN A 10 36.90 -4.27 -17.27
CA GLN A 10 36.51 -3.77 -15.97
C GLN A 10 35.27 -2.88 -16.18
N VAL A 11 34.09 -3.49 -16.09
CA VAL A 11 32.86 -2.76 -15.86
C VAL A 11 32.88 -2.38 -14.39
N GLU A 12 33.44 -1.20 -14.10
CA GLU A 12 33.20 -0.51 -12.84
C GLU A 12 31.67 -0.27 -12.73
N TYR A 13 31.00 -1.16 -12.01
CA TYR A 13 29.64 -0.91 -11.56
C TYR A 13 29.71 0.21 -10.54
N ASP A 14 29.36 1.42 -10.94
CA ASP A 14 29.10 2.52 -10.03
C ASP A 14 27.90 2.12 -9.15
N SER A 15 28.19 1.63 -7.94
CA SER A 15 27.21 1.00 -7.04
C SER A 15 26.28 2.01 -6.34
N THR A 16 26.28 3.27 -6.80
CA THR A 16 25.62 4.38 -6.12
C THR A 16 24.23 4.70 -6.68
N GLN A 17 23.84 4.14 -7.82
CA GLN A 17 22.48 4.28 -8.34
C GLN A 17 21.64 3.02 -8.11
N PRO A 18 20.44 3.15 -7.51
CA PRO A 18 19.55 2.02 -7.36
C PRO A 18 19.17 1.48 -8.73
N THR A 19 19.29 0.17 -8.89
CA THR A 19 18.81 -0.53 -10.08
C THR A 19 17.31 -0.25 -10.28
N LYS A 20 16.81 -0.36 -11.52
CA LYS A 20 15.37 -0.23 -11.80
C LYS A 20 14.50 -1.14 -10.93
N LEU A 21 14.99 -2.34 -10.62
CA LEU A 21 14.31 -3.27 -9.73
C LEU A 21 14.26 -2.77 -8.27
N GLN A 22 15.37 -2.25 -7.74
CA GLN A 22 15.40 -1.67 -6.40
C GLN A 22 14.47 -0.46 -6.27
N ALA A 23 14.40 0.38 -7.31
CA ALA A 23 13.47 1.50 -7.32
C ALA A 23 12.00 1.06 -7.29
N LEU A 24 11.64 -0.03 -8.00
CA LEU A 24 10.30 -0.62 -7.95
C LEU A 24 9.99 -1.23 -6.59
N LEU A 25 10.93 -1.92 -5.96
CA LEU A 25 10.76 -2.50 -4.62
C LEU A 25 10.55 -1.41 -3.55
N GLU A 26 11.31 -0.31 -3.63
CA GLU A 26 11.13 0.83 -2.72
C GLU A 26 9.76 1.51 -2.91
N LEU A 27 9.26 1.54 -4.14
CA LEU A 27 7.95 2.08 -4.45
C LEU A 27 6.83 1.18 -3.92
N GLU A 28 6.94 -0.13 -4.13
CA GLU A 28 6.03 -1.13 -3.55
C GLU A 28 6.00 -1.05 -2.02
N LYS A 29 7.17 -0.91 -1.39
CA LYS A 29 7.26 -0.76 0.07
C LYS A 29 6.57 0.52 0.54
N SER A 30 6.81 1.64 -0.15
CA SER A 30 6.17 2.92 0.19
C SER A 30 4.66 2.85 0.02
N TRP A 31 4.19 2.19 -1.05
CA TRP A 31 2.78 1.89 -1.26
C TRP A 31 2.18 1.10 -0.11
N ASN A 32 2.81 -0.01 0.28
CA ASN A 32 2.33 -0.88 1.36
C ASN A 32 2.21 -0.16 2.70
N ILE A 33 3.16 0.72 3.04
CA ILE A 33 3.10 1.55 4.26
C ILE A 33 1.84 2.43 4.23
N ILE A 34 1.59 3.10 3.10
CA ILE A 34 0.48 4.05 2.97
C ILE A 34 -0.87 3.34 2.99
N ILE A 35 -1.05 2.28 2.19
CA ILE A 35 -2.34 1.57 2.14
C ILE A 35 -2.69 0.93 3.49
N ASN A 36 -1.69 0.40 4.21
CA ASN A 36 -1.93 -0.18 5.52
C ASN A 36 -2.34 0.91 6.49
N TRP A 37 -1.65 2.05 6.53
CA TRP A 37 -2.07 3.14 7.40
C TRP A 37 -3.46 3.69 7.04
N MET A 38 -3.74 3.84 5.74
CA MET A 38 -5.01 4.37 5.23
C MET A 38 -6.19 3.40 5.32
N HIS A 39 -5.98 2.12 5.62
CA HIS A 39 -7.06 1.13 5.61
C HIS A 39 -8.19 1.55 6.60
N PRO A 40 -9.48 1.53 6.20
CA PRO A 40 -10.59 2.06 7.01
C PRO A 40 -10.75 1.40 8.39
N ARG A 41 -10.41 0.11 8.48
CA ARG A 41 -10.40 -0.67 9.73
C ARG A 41 -9.30 -0.33 10.73
N ASN A 42 -8.30 0.44 10.32
CA ASN A 42 -7.20 0.78 11.22
C ASN A 42 -7.57 2.07 11.96
N GLU A 43 -7.39 2.07 13.28
CA GLU A 43 -7.48 3.29 14.07
C GLU A 43 -6.40 4.25 13.59
N GLN A 44 -6.81 5.30 12.88
CA GLN A 44 -5.91 6.33 12.41
C GLN A 44 -5.82 7.44 13.46
N ASP A 45 -4.60 7.70 13.93
CA ASP A 45 -4.30 8.93 14.63
C ASP A 45 -4.67 10.14 13.76
N THR A 46 -5.02 11.26 14.40
CA THR A 46 -5.29 12.54 13.71
C THR A 46 -4.15 13.03 12.82
N LYS A 47 -2.93 12.49 12.96
CA LYS A 47 -1.75 12.86 12.17
C LYS A 47 -1.02 11.62 11.66
N PRO A 48 -0.60 11.59 10.38
CA PRO A 48 0.19 10.49 9.85
C PRO A 48 1.54 10.37 10.59
N PRO A 49 1.98 9.14 10.94
CA PRO A 49 3.33 8.88 11.41
C PRO A 49 4.39 9.33 10.40
N GLN A 50 5.61 9.59 10.88
CA GLN A 50 6.71 10.06 10.02
C GLN A 50 7.01 9.08 8.88
N GLU A 51 6.95 7.77 9.15
CA GLU A 51 7.17 6.72 8.15
C GLU A 51 6.17 6.81 6.98
N VAL A 52 4.91 7.17 7.27
CA VAL A 52 3.86 7.35 6.26
C VAL A 52 4.11 8.63 5.47
N MET A 53 4.51 9.71 6.14
CA MET A 53 4.88 10.97 5.48
C MET A 53 6.06 10.78 4.52
N ASP A 54 7.10 10.06 4.94
CA ASP A 54 8.27 9.76 4.12
C ASP A 54 7.90 8.88 2.92
N ALA A 55 7.02 7.91 3.11
CA ALA A 55 6.48 7.09 2.02
C ALA A 55 5.66 7.93 1.02
N LEU A 56 4.81 8.84 1.51
CA LEU A 56 4.02 9.74 0.67
C LEU A 56 4.92 10.65 -0.16
N ASP A 57 5.97 11.21 0.44
CA ASP A 57 6.92 12.07 -0.27
C ASP A 57 7.64 11.36 -1.42
N LYS A 58 7.88 10.05 -1.29
CA LYS A 58 8.45 9.22 -2.36
C LYS A 58 7.51 9.02 -3.55
N ILE A 59 6.20 8.92 -3.32
CA ILE A 59 5.25 8.52 -4.37
C ILE A 59 4.29 9.61 -4.83
N LYS A 60 4.16 10.73 -4.12
CA LYS A 60 3.23 11.85 -4.44
C LYS A 60 3.42 12.47 -5.82
N HIS A 61 4.61 12.35 -6.39
CA HIS A 61 4.94 12.89 -7.72
C HIS A 61 4.70 11.89 -8.86
N LEU A 62 4.32 10.66 -8.53
CA LEU A 62 4.15 9.58 -9.49
C LEU A 62 2.67 9.43 -9.85
N PRO A 63 2.35 8.97 -11.07
CA PRO A 63 0.96 8.72 -11.48
C PRO A 63 0.22 7.74 -10.56
N ILE A 64 0.96 6.91 -9.81
CA ILE A 64 0.39 5.98 -8.84
C ILE A 64 -0.29 6.68 -7.65
N ALA A 65 0.05 7.93 -7.34
CA ALA A 65 -0.54 8.68 -6.23
C ALA A 65 -2.06 8.89 -6.42
N GLU A 66 -2.50 9.14 -7.66
CA GLU A 66 -3.92 9.27 -7.98
C GLU A 66 -4.68 7.95 -7.74
N LYS A 67 -4.01 6.81 -8.01
CA LYS A 67 -4.56 5.47 -7.75
C LYS A 67 -4.72 5.15 -6.27
N ILE A 68 -4.02 5.84 -5.36
CA ILE A 68 -4.22 5.68 -3.90
C ILE A 68 -5.61 6.18 -3.50
N LEU A 69 -6.02 7.33 -4.03
CA LEU A 69 -7.32 7.93 -3.71
C LEU A 69 -8.47 7.08 -4.26
N GLU A 70 -8.35 6.62 -5.51
CA GLU A 70 -9.31 5.69 -6.10
C GLU A 70 -9.44 4.41 -5.25
N TRP A 71 -8.31 3.75 -4.96
CA TRP A 71 -8.29 2.55 -4.13
C TRP A 71 -8.91 2.77 -2.74
N TYR A 72 -8.61 3.91 -2.10
CA TYR A 72 -9.14 4.23 -0.78
C TYR A 72 -10.66 4.39 -0.81
N LEU A 73 -11.20 5.08 -1.82
CA LEU A 73 -12.65 5.24 -1.99
C LEU A 73 -13.33 3.89 -2.20
N ASP A 74 -12.77 3.02 -3.04
CA ASP A 74 -13.29 1.67 -3.27
C ASP A 74 -13.29 0.86 -1.95
N THR A 75 -12.17 0.90 -1.21
CA THR A 75 -12.03 0.17 0.07
C THR A 75 -13.01 0.68 1.13
N VAL A 76 -13.22 2.00 1.23
CA VAL A 76 -14.21 2.59 2.16
C VAL A 76 -15.63 2.16 1.79
N CYS A 77 -15.97 2.16 0.50
CA CYS A 77 -17.27 1.70 0.03
C CYS A 77 -17.51 0.22 0.38
N GLU A 78 -16.54 -0.65 0.10
CA GLU A 78 -16.61 -2.07 0.45
C GLU A 78 -16.76 -2.29 1.97
N ASP A 79 -16.03 -1.52 2.78
CA ASP A 79 -16.12 -1.58 4.24
C ASP A 79 -17.50 -1.16 4.74
N PHE A 80 -18.04 -0.07 4.20
CA PHE A 80 -19.36 0.44 4.55
C PHE A 80 -20.48 -0.54 4.19
N GLU A 81 -20.45 -1.10 2.97
CA GLU A 81 -21.43 -2.09 2.52
C GLU A 81 -21.45 -3.31 3.44
N ARG A 82 -20.26 -3.80 3.81
CA ARG A 82 -20.13 -4.94 4.71
C ARG A 82 -20.67 -4.64 6.12
N GLU A 83 -20.32 -3.49 6.70
CA GLU A 83 -20.83 -3.09 8.02
C GLU A 83 -22.36 -2.94 8.02
N PHE A 84 -22.91 -2.35 6.96
CA PHE A 84 -24.35 -2.22 6.78
C PHE A 84 -25.04 -3.59 6.73
N ASP A 85 -24.50 -4.53 5.94
CA ASP A 85 -24.99 -5.90 5.83
C ASP A 85 -24.94 -6.66 7.16
N GLU A 86 -23.85 -6.51 7.92
CA GLU A 86 -23.71 -7.10 9.25
C GLU A 86 -24.74 -6.53 10.22
N ARG A 87 -24.97 -5.22 10.19
CA ARG A 87 -25.95 -4.56 11.05
C ARG A 87 -27.38 -4.99 10.72
N LEU A 88 -27.72 -5.11 9.43
CA LEU A 88 -29.00 -5.65 8.98
C LEU A 88 -29.23 -7.08 9.47
N LYS A 89 -28.21 -7.95 9.35
CA LYS A 89 -28.29 -9.33 9.86
C LYS A 89 -28.51 -9.35 11.37
N GLN A 90 -27.85 -8.45 12.11
CA GLN A 90 -28.04 -8.33 13.55
C GLN A 90 -29.46 -7.89 13.90
N TRP A 91 -29.98 -6.83 13.29
CA TRP A 91 -31.35 -6.37 13.52
C TRP A 91 -32.39 -7.44 13.21
N ARG A 92 -32.19 -8.23 12.16
CA ARG A 92 -33.06 -9.37 11.87
C ARG A 92 -33.06 -10.40 13.00
N LYS A 93 -31.89 -10.73 13.57
CA LYS A 93 -31.79 -11.67 14.70
C LYS A 93 -32.47 -11.11 15.95
N GLU A 94 -32.24 -9.83 16.26
CA GLU A 94 -32.86 -9.14 17.38
C GLU A 94 -34.38 -9.12 17.24
N TRP A 95 -34.91 -8.78 16.06
CA TRP A 95 -36.35 -8.75 15.81
C TRP A 95 -37.01 -10.12 15.93
N LEU A 96 -36.38 -11.17 15.38
CA LEU A 96 -36.88 -12.55 15.55
C LEU A 96 -36.92 -12.96 17.02
N HIS A 97 -35.88 -12.63 17.78
CA HIS A 97 -35.87 -12.91 19.22
C HIS A 97 -37.01 -12.19 19.95
N PHE A 98 -37.26 -10.92 19.64
CA PHE A 98 -38.40 -10.17 20.20
C PHE A 98 -39.77 -10.73 19.80
N ALA A 99 -39.91 -11.26 18.58
CA ALA A 99 -41.18 -11.83 18.12
C ALA A 99 -41.50 -13.20 18.75
N ASP A 100 -40.47 -13.94 19.17
CA ASP A 100 -40.59 -15.23 19.85
C ASP A 100 -40.70 -15.11 21.38
N SER A 101 -40.57 -13.90 21.94
CA SER A 101 -40.66 -13.56 23.39
C SER A 101 -42.06 -13.13 23.80
#